data_AF-A0A2T0QAY7-F1
#
_entry.id   AF-A0A2T0QAY7-F1
#
_cell.length_a   1.000
_cell.length_b   1.000
_cell.length_c   1.000
_cell.angle_alpha   90.00
_cell.angle_beta   90.00
_cell.angle_gamma   90.00
#
_symmetry.space_group_name_H-M   'P 1'
#
loop_
_entity.id
_entity.type
_entity.pdbx_description
1 polymer ?
#
loop_
_entity_poly.entity_id
_entity_poly.type
_entity_poly.pdbx_seq_one_letter_code
_entity_poly.pdbx_strand_id
1 'polypeptide(L)'
;MRSGNTLFTTLNRSARLDRAGRPARPLRVSAARPLGADPRLRGDRPGLPASVIDCAAYVGGRRLDAADVAEAVRLVRAAGAGAGAFVWVGLHEPHADELAELATVFDLHKLAVEDAVHAHQRPKLERYDDTLFSVVKTLRYRSDSSEVVESGEIMAFIGPDFIVTVRHGEHFSLRPIRRALEADAELLAQGPAGVLHAIADRAVDDYLSIADALQEALDEVESSVFAPERSNDVERIYQLKRELIELKRAVAPLIQPMRDIVERELVPEEMSEYFRDVEDHLTRVKEHVEACDELLTSILQAHLAQVTAAESQDQRRMTAWVGLFAVPTAIAGIYGMNFDHMPELNFRYGYPLTVLAIVGVCVFMWWRFRRNGWI
;
A
#
# COMPACT_ATOMS: atom_id res chain seq x y z
N MET A 1 -36.45 8.64 -22.00
CA MET A 1 -36.26 7.38 -22.74
C MET A 1 -35.37 6.49 -21.89
N ARG A 2 -35.92 5.36 -21.43
CA ARG A 2 -35.23 4.32 -20.69
C ARG A 2 -34.42 3.44 -21.66
N SER A 3 -33.39 2.80 -21.10
CA SER A 3 -32.85 1.48 -21.46
C SER A 3 -31.50 1.45 -22.19
N GLY A 4 -30.51 0.87 -21.48
CA GLY A 4 -29.62 -0.16 -22.02
C GLY A 4 -28.18 0.26 -22.35
N ASN A 5 -27.23 0.01 -21.44
CA ASN A 5 -26.39 -1.19 -21.52
C ASN A 5 -25.44 -1.27 -20.32
N THR A 6 -25.70 -2.24 -19.44
CA THR A 6 -24.86 -2.63 -18.31
C THR A 6 -24.40 -4.05 -18.60
N LEU A 7 -23.23 -4.21 -19.22
CA LEU A 7 -22.63 -5.53 -19.47
C LEU A 7 -21.11 -5.35 -19.59
N PHE A 8 -20.38 -5.58 -18.50
CA PHE A 8 -19.07 -6.26 -18.43
C PHE A 8 -18.58 -6.24 -16.98
N THR A 9 -19.17 -7.08 -16.14
CA THR A 9 -18.65 -7.34 -14.78
C THR A 9 -19.02 -8.77 -14.39
N THR A 10 -18.36 -9.77 -14.98
CA THR A 10 -18.29 -11.13 -14.42
C THR A 10 -17.21 -11.91 -15.15
N LEU A 11 -16.13 -12.21 -14.43
CA LEU A 11 -15.07 -13.23 -14.65
C LEU A 11 -13.95 -12.77 -13.70
N ASN A 12 -13.70 -13.37 -12.54
CA ASN A 12 -13.18 -14.73 -12.39
C ASN A 12 -13.17 -15.07 -10.89
N ARG A 13 -14.09 -15.92 -10.40
CA ARG A 13 -13.98 -16.55 -9.08
C ARG A 13 -13.64 -18.02 -9.31
N SER A 14 -12.36 -18.34 -9.37
CA SER A 14 -11.88 -19.71 -9.26
C SER A 14 -11.97 -20.15 -7.79
N ALA A 15 -12.99 -20.94 -7.47
CA ALA A 15 -13.05 -21.64 -6.19
C ALA A 15 -12.05 -22.81 -6.20
N ARG A 16 -11.05 -22.81 -5.32
CA ARG A 16 -10.15 -23.96 -5.09
C ARG A 16 -10.89 -25.05 -4.32
N LEU A 17 -10.74 -26.31 -4.73
CA LEU A 17 -11.25 -27.50 -4.05
C LEU A 17 -10.09 -28.28 -3.41
N ASP A 18 -10.29 -28.85 -2.21
CA ASP A 18 -9.36 -29.73 -1.51
C ASP A 18 -9.29 -31.14 -2.14
N ARG A 19 -8.42 -32.02 -1.62
CA ARG A 19 -8.28 -33.44 -2.07
C ARG A 19 -9.58 -34.26 -1.98
N ALA A 20 -10.64 -33.76 -1.34
CA ALA A 20 -11.97 -34.37 -1.24
C ALA A 20 -13.04 -33.61 -2.06
N GLY A 21 -12.65 -32.63 -2.90
CA GLY A 21 -13.57 -31.88 -3.75
C GLY A 21 -14.41 -30.85 -2.99
N ARG A 22 -13.94 -30.34 -1.84
CA ARG A 22 -14.63 -29.30 -1.05
C ARG A 22 -13.92 -27.95 -1.18
N PRO A 23 -14.63 -26.81 -1.23
CA PRO A 23 -13.99 -25.52 -1.35
C PRO A 23 -13.02 -25.28 -0.17
N ALA A 24 -11.75 -24.97 -0.48
CA ALA A 24 -10.76 -24.57 0.51
C ALA A 24 -11.32 -23.36 1.27
N ARG A 25 -11.48 -23.51 2.58
CA ARG A 25 -12.16 -22.51 3.41
C ARG A 25 -11.10 -21.46 3.79
N PRO A 26 -11.16 -20.21 3.26
CA PRO A 26 -10.27 -19.18 3.75
C PRO A 26 -10.50 -19.04 5.26
N LEU A 27 -9.42 -18.84 6.02
CA LEU A 27 -9.47 -18.43 7.44
C LEU A 27 -10.12 -17.04 7.49
N ARG A 28 -11.46 -17.01 7.38
CA ARG A 28 -12.25 -15.79 7.52
C ARG A 28 -12.23 -15.39 8.99
N VAL A 29 -11.17 -14.72 9.39
CA VAL A 29 -11.17 -13.88 10.58
C VAL A 29 -12.10 -12.71 10.24
N SER A 30 -13.34 -12.78 10.72
CA SER A 30 -14.27 -11.66 10.66
C SER A 30 -13.56 -10.41 11.16
N ALA A 31 -13.61 -9.32 10.39
CA ALA A 31 -13.11 -8.01 10.77
C ALA A 31 -13.82 -7.55 12.06
N ALA A 32 -13.32 -7.99 13.20
CA ALA A 32 -13.79 -7.58 14.49
C ALA A 32 -13.38 -6.12 14.68
N ARG A 33 -14.38 -5.27 14.95
CA ARG A 33 -14.20 -3.89 15.43
C ARG A 33 -13.08 -3.87 16.48
N PRO A 34 -12.17 -2.88 16.49
CA PRO A 34 -11.12 -2.81 17.50
C PRO A 34 -11.80 -2.71 18.85
N LEU A 35 -11.77 -3.80 19.63
CA LEU A 35 -11.94 -3.70 21.07
C LEU A 35 -10.76 -2.85 21.52
N GLY A 36 -11.04 -1.60 21.89
CA GLY A 36 -10.06 -0.74 22.55
C GLY A 36 -9.35 -1.55 23.63
N ALA A 37 -8.03 -1.38 23.71
CA ALA A 37 -7.18 -2.10 24.65
C ALA A 37 -7.81 -2.08 26.05
N ASP A 38 -8.39 -3.21 26.48
CA ASP A 38 -8.91 -3.34 27.84
C ASP A 38 -7.70 -3.35 28.78
N PRO A 39 -7.47 -2.31 29.60
CA PRO A 39 -6.29 -2.20 30.45
C PRO A 39 -6.26 -3.28 31.54
N ARG A 40 -7.37 -4.00 31.74
CA ARG A 40 -7.56 -4.99 32.82
C ARG A 40 -7.06 -6.39 32.48
N LEU A 41 -6.53 -6.60 31.27
CA LEU A 41 -6.01 -7.89 30.80
C LEU A 41 -4.49 -7.89 30.56
N ARG A 42 -3.75 -6.92 31.14
CA ARG A 42 -2.36 -7.17 31.54
C ARG A 42 -2.41 -8.21 32.65
N GLY A 43 -2.42 -9.48 32.25
CA GLY A 43 -2.26 -10.59 33.19
C GLY A 43 -0.87 -10.47 33.78
N ASP A 44 -0.78 -9.89 34.97
CA ASP A 44 0.42 -9.84 35.79
C ASP A 44 0.76 -11.29 36.19
N ARG A 45 1.42 -12.02 35.28
CA ARG A 45 1.94 -13.37 35.53
C ARG A 45 3.31 -13.19 36.20
N PRO A 46 3.46 -13.53 37.49
CA PRO A 46 4.72 -13.33 38.19
C PRO A 46 5.84 -14.11 37.50
N GLY A 47 6.88 -13.43 37.02
CA GLY A 47 8.10 -14.05 36.46
C GLY A 47 8.33 -13.89 34.96
N LEU A 48 7.43 -13.26 34.20
CA LEU A 48 7.63 -12.95 32.77
C LEU A 48 7.96 -11.46 32.57
N PRO A 49 8.87 -11.09 31.64
CA PRO A 49 9.11 -9.70 31.26
C PRO A 49 7.84 -8.97 30.82
N ALA A 50 7.77 -7.66 31.01
CA ALA A 50 6.57 -6.87 30.73
C ALA A 50 6.20 -6.85 29.23
N SER A 51 7.18 -7.09 28.36
CA SER A 51 7.00 -7.23 26.91
C SER A 51 6.37 -8.56 26.50
N VAL A 52 6.36 -9.59 27.35
CA VAL A 52 5.73 -10.88 27.03
C VAL A 52 4.21 -10.73 27.10
N ILE A 53 3.57 -10.79 25.92
CA ILE A 53 2.11 -10.75 25.80
C ILE A 53 1.50 -12.11 26.10
N ASP A 54 2.11 -13.18 25.58
CA ASP A 54 1.62 -14.55 25.76
C ASP A 54 2.78 -15.55 25.60
N CYS A 55 2.73 -16.63 26.39
CA CYS A 55 3.66 -17.75 26.33
C CYS A 55 2.87 -19.03 26.63
N ALA A 56 3.01 -20.02 25.76
CA ALA A 56 2.40 -21.33 25.94
C ALA A 56 3.22 -22.42 25.26
N ALA A 57 3.11 -23.64 25.79
CA ALA A 57 3.54 -24.85 25.11
C ALA A 57 2.37 -25.40 24.29
N TYR A 58 2.68 -26.01 23.16
CA TYR A 58 1.71 -26.70 22.31
C TYR A 58 2.21 -28.13 22.12
N VAL A 59 1.30 -29.10 22.19
CA VAL A 59 1.60 -30.52 21.97
C VAL A 59 0.48 -31.15 21.17
N GLY A 60 0.77 -31.61 19.95
CA GLY A 60 -0.20 -32.24 19.06
C GLY A 60 -1.42 -31.35 18.79
N GLY A 61 -1.18 -30.08 18.48
CA GLY A 61 -2.24 -29.10 18.18
C GLY A 61 -3.05 -28.62 19.38
N ARG A 62 -2.63 -28.92 20.61
CA ARG A 62 -3.30 -28.47 21.85
C ARG A 62 -2.42 -27.58 22.68
N ARG A 63 -2.98 -26.46 23.14
CA ARG A 63 -2.34 -25.54 24.08
C ARG A 63 -2.23 -26.17 25.47
N LEU A 64 -1.05 -26.06 26.06
CA LEU A 64 -0.76 -26.32 27.46
C LEU A 64 -0.28 -25.01 28.08
N ASP A 65 -1.01 -24.53 29.08
CA ASP A 65 -0.60 -23.32 29.80
C ASP A 65 0.63 -23.63 30.66
N ALA A 66 1.58 -22.71 30.63
CA ALA A 66 2.81 -22.73 31.42
C ALA A 66 2.90 -21.42 32.23
N ALA A 67 3.46 -21.49 33.43
CA ALA A 67 3.66 -20.34 34.28
C ALA A 67 4.77 -19.42 33.72
N ASP A 68 5.82 -20.01 33.16
CA ASP A 68 6.96 -19.31 32.57
C ASP A 68 7.51 -20.03 31.33
N VAL A 69 8.47 -19.38 30.66
CA VAL A 69 9.14 -19.92 29.46
C VAL A 69 9.89 -21.22 29.77
N ALA A 70 10.51 -21.33 30.94
CA ALA A 70 11.27 -22.52 31.32
C ALA A 70 10.36 -23.74 31.50
N GLU A 71 9.16 -23.56 32.06
CA GLU A 71 8.12 -24.58 32.15
C GLU A 71 7.59 -24.98 30.79
N ALA A 72 7.31 -24.01 29.90
CA ALA A 72 6.88 -24.31 28.54
C ALA A 72 7.90 -25.18 27.80
N VAL A 73 9.19 -24.84 27.90
CA VAL A 73 10.30 -25.63 27.33
C VAL A 73 10.36 -27.04 27.95
N ARG A 74 10.18 -27.17 29.27
CA ARG A 74 10.13 -28.50 29.92
C ARG A 74 8.97 -29.36 29.41
N LEU A 75 7.79 -28.77 29.23
CA LEU A 75 6.60 -29.48 28.72
C LEU A 75 6.83 -30.01 27.29
N VAL A 76 7.40 -29.18 26.41
CA VAL A 76 7.72 -29.57 25.04
C VAL A 76 8.78 -30.68 25.00
N ARG A 77 9.86 -30.54 25.80
CA ARG A 77 10.90 -31.56 25.91
C ARG A 77 10.36 -32.89 26.47
N ALA A 78 9.41 -32.84 27.40
CA ALA A 78 8.79 -34.03 27.98
C ALA A 78 7.88 -34.77 26.99
N ALA A 79 7.27 -34.06 26.03
CA ALA A 79 6.46 -34.68 24.96
C ALA A 79 7.31 -35.47 23.95
N GLY A 80 8.58 -35.10 23.79
CA GLY A 80 9.54 -35.76 22.89
C GLY A 80 9.48 -35.27 21.45
N ALA A 81 10.58 -35.50 20.71
CA ALA A 81 10.69 -35.11 19.32
C ALA A 81 9.64 -35.82 18.43
N GLY A 82 9.02 -35.08 17.52
CA GLY A 82 8.01 -35.60 16.58
C GLY A 82 6.57 -35.60 17.10
N ALA A 83 6.31 -35.15 18.33
CA ALA A 83 4.95 -35.04 18.89
C ALA A 83 4.16 -33.81 18.38
N GLY A 84 4.68 -33.08 17.38
CA GLY A 84 4.15 -31.77 16.99
C GLY A 84 4.13 -30.79 18.16
N ALA A 85 5.21 -30.82 18.97
CA ALA A 85 5.32 -30.06 20.21
C ALA A 85 6.24 -28.86 20.02
N PHE A 86 5.80 -27.68 20.44
CA PHE A 86 6.62 -26.46 20.35
C PHE A 86 6.19 -25.38 21.35
N VAL A 87 7.11 -24.46 21.66
CA VAL A 87 6.84 -23.27 22.49
C VAL A 87 6.53 -22.08 21.59
N TRP A 88 5.48 -21.30 21.88
CA TRP A 88 5.24 -20.03 21.21
C TRP A 88 5.26 -18.86 22.19
N VAL A 89 6.30 -18.04 22.09
CA VAL A 89 6.46 -16.80 22.86
C VAL A 89 6.10 -15.59 22.00
N GLY A 90 5.20 -14.74 22.48
CA GLY A 90 4.83 -13.47 21.86
C GLY A 90 5.31 -12.28 22.67
N LEU A 91 6.11 -11.42 22.05
CA LEU A 91 6.69 -10.20 22.61
C LEU A 91 6.14 -8.97 21.89
N HIS A 92 6.02 -7.86 22.61
CA HIS A 92 5.71 -6.54 22.06
C HIS A 92 6.75 -5.53 22.50
N GLU A 93 7.44 -4.97 21.50
CA GLU A 93 8.47 -3.94 21.66
C GLU A 93 9.42 -4.21 22.84
N PRO A 94 10.06 -5.39 22.89
CA PRO A 94 10.89 -5.78 24.02
C PRO A 94 12.13 -4.89 24.15
N HIS A 95 12.57 -4.66 25.38
CA HIS A 95 13.87 -4.04 25.61
C HIS A 95 15.01 -5.03 25.34
N ALA A 96 16.22 -4.49 25.10
CA ALA A 96 17.40 -5.30 24.79
C ALA A 96 17.68 -6.37 25.85
N ASP A 97 17.53 -6.04 27.12
CA ASP A 97 17.79 -6.94 28.24
C ASP A 97 16.76 -8.10 28.27
N GLU A 98 15.49 -7.81 28.01
CA GLU A 98 14.42 -8.81 28.01
C GLU A 98 14.59 -9.82 26.85
N LEU A 99 14.99 -9.34 25.67
CA LEU A 99 15.24 -10.21 24.53
C LEU A 99 16.54 -11.02 24.70
N ALA A 100 17.55 -10.48 25.40
CA ALA A 100 18.82 -11.18 25.65
C ALA A 100 18.65 -12.44 26.53
N GLU A 101 17.73 -12.41 27.51
CA GLU A 101 17.40 -13.59 28.31
C GLU A 101 16.82 -14.70 27.45
N LEU A 102 15.86 -14.37 26.58
CA LEU A 102 15.26 -15.33 25.64
C LEU A 102 16.27 -15.80 24.59
N ALA A 103 17.16 -14.93 24.15
CA ALA A 103 18.24 -15.28 23.24
C ALA A 103 19.15 -16.37 23.82
N THR A 104 19.43 -16.31 25.11
CA THR A 104 20.23 -17.34 25.80
C THR A 104 19.47 -18.67 25.92
N VAL A 105 18.16 -18.61 26.19
CA VAL A 105 17.32 -19.82 26.36
C VAL A 105 17.13 -20.58 25.06
N PHE A 106 16.95 -19.86 23.95
CA PHE A 106 16.64 -20.42 22.63
C PHE A 106 17.82 -20.41 21.66
N ASP A 107 19.02 -20.03 22.12
CA ASP A 107 20.24 -19.92 21.32
C ASP A 107 20.08 -19.03 20.07
N LEU A 108 19.46 -17.85 20.25
CA LEU A 108 19.18 -16.93 19.16
C LEU A 108 20.45 -16.19 18.71
N HIS A 109 20.66 -16.13 17.40
CA HIS A 109 21.82 -15.47 16.83
C HIS A 109 21.84 -13.96 17.13
N LYS A 110 22.99 -13.45 17.60
CA LYS A 110 23.16 -12.08 18.10
C LYS A 110 22.72 -10.99 17.10
N LEU A 111 23.03 -11.15 15.81
CA LEU A 111 22.64 -10.18 14.78
C LEU A 111 21.12 -10.09 14.61
N ALA A 112 20.42 -11.23 14.69
CA ALA A 112 18.97 -11.27 14.56
C ALA A 112 18.29 -10.69 15.82
N VAL A 113 18.89 -10.85 16.99
CA VAL A 113 18.46 -10.21 18.24
C VAL A 113 18.61 -8.68 18.15
N GLU A 114 19.74 -8.19 17.65
CA GLU A 114 19.97 -6.76 17.42
C GLU A 114 18.92 -6.16 16.48
N ASP A 115 18.65 -6.83 15.35
CA ASP A 115 17.59 -6.44 14.41
C ASP A 115 16.21 -6.41 15.08
N ALA A 116 15.90 -7.40 15.93
CA ALA A 116 14.64 -7.48 16.67
C ALA A 116 14.44 -6.42 17.75
N VAL A 117 15.51 -5.85 18.29
CA VAL A 117 15.44 -4.72 19.22
C VAL A 117 15.29 -3.39 18.46
N HIS A 118 16.06 -3.19 17.39
CA HIS A 118 16.12 -1.91 16.68
C HIS A 118 14.96 -1.66 15.71
N ALA A 119 14.26 -2.72 15.32
CA ALA A 119 13.15 -2.65 14.38
C ALA A 119 13.54 -2.04 13.01
N HIS A 120 12.55 -1.58 12.24
CA HIS A 120 12.65 -0.95 10.93
C HIS A 120 13.33 -1.79 9.85
N GLN A 121 13.28 -3.10 9.99
CA GLN A 121 13.88 -4.02 9.03
C GLN A 121 13.04 -4.15 7.77
N ARG A 122 13.68 -4.47 6.64
CA ARG A 122 12.94 -4.88 5.43
C ARG A 122 12.50 -6.33 5.57
N PRO A 123 11.40 -6.74 4.91
CA PRO A 123 11.04 -8.15 4.86
C PRO A 123 12.21 -9.00 4.38
N LYS A 124 12.52 -10.07 5.12
CA LYS A 124 13.64 -10.96 4.85
C LYS A 124 13.44 -12.32 5.50
N LEU A 125 14.21 -13.31 5.03
CA LEU A 125 14.38 -14.62 5.64
C LEU A 125 15.86 -14.95 5.65
N GLU A 126 16.40 -15.21 6.83
CA GLU A 126 17.80 -15.56 7.06
C GLU A 126 17.87 -16.84 7.87
N ARG A 127 18.84 -17.70 7.56
CA ARG A 127 19.11 -18.93 8.33
C ARG A 127 20.38 -18.74 9.15
N TYR A 128 20.27 -18.98 10.44
CA TYR A 128 21.37 -19.00 11.40
C TYR A 128 21.39 -20.39 12.04
N ASP A 129 22.32 -21.24 11.59
CA ASP A 129 22.41 -22.64 12.01
C ASP A 129 21.07 -23.39 11.84
N ASP A 130 20.44 -23.77 12.95
CA ASP A 130 19.15 -24.48 12.99
C ASP A 130 17.95 -23.55 13.25
N THR A 131 18.17 -22.23 13.32
CA THR A 131 17.13 -21.22 13.52
C THR A 131 16.93 -20.39 12.26
N LEU A 132 15.68 -20.12 11.91
CA LEU A 132 15.31 -19.14 10.89
C LEU A 132 14.93 -17.82 11.55
N PHE A 133 15.34 -16.72 10.94
CA PHE A 133 14.90 -15.39 11.28
C PHE A 133 14.11 -14.80 10.12
N SER A 134 12.84 -14.50 10.35
CA SER A 134 11.96 -13.90 9.36
C SER A 134 11.45 -12.54 9.83
N VAL A 135 11.41 -11.59 8.91
CA VAL A 135 10.77 -10.29 9.13
C VAL A 135 9.62 -10.15 8.14
N VAL A 136 8.44 -9.83 8.65
CA VAL A 136 7.22 -9.57 7.88
C VAL A 136 6.73 -8.17 8.25
N LYS A 137 6.53 -7.30 7.25
CA LYS A 137 5.90 -6.00 7.48
C LYS A 137 4.42 -6.20 7.75
N THR A 138 3.83 -5.29 8.53
CA THR A 138 2.39 -5.27 8.76
C THR A 138 1.88 -3.89 8.41
N LEU A 139 0.81 -3.84 7.63
CA LEU A 139 0.22 -2.58 7.17
C LEU A 139 -1.24 -2.53 7.59
N ARG A 140 -1.74 -1.32 7.90
CA ARG A 140 -3.16 -1.09 8.13
C ARG A 140 -3.60 0.18 7.42
N TYR A 141 -4.67 0.05 6.64
CA TYR A 141 -5.36 1.20 6.06
C TYR A 141 -6.18 1.91 7.15
N ARG A 142 -6.01 3.23 7.28
CA ARG A 142 -6.77 4.06 8.21
C ARG A 142 -7.64 5.05 7.44
N SER A 143 -8.96 4.90 7.57
CA SER A 143 -9.93 5.70 6.81
C SER A 143 -10.35 7.03 7.48
N ASP A 144 -9.91 7.31 8.72
CA ASP A 144 -10.43 8.41 9.56
C ASP A 144 -9.50 9.64 9.66
N SER A 145 -8.24 9.53 9.23
CA SER A 145 -7.31 10.66 9.15
C SER A 145 -6.47 10.56 7.88
N SER A 146 -6.83 11.32 6.85
CA SER A 146 -6.02 11.59 5.65
C SER A 146 -5.11 10.44 5.21
N GLU A 147 -5.67 9.36 4.64
CA GLU A 147 -4.93 8.37 3.83
C GLU A 147 -3.45 8.17 4.30
N VAL A 148 -3.29 7.56 5.49
CA VAL A 148 -1.99 7.11 6.01
C VAL A 148 -2.09 5.62 6.31
N VAL A 149 -1.31 4.84 5.57
CA VAL A 149 -0.99 3.45 5.91
C VAL A 149 -0.11 3.44 7.17
N GLU A 150 -0.64 2.91 8.27
CA GLU A 150 0.18 2.60 9.45
C GLU A 150 1.05 1.38 9.13
N SER A 151 2.34 1.48 9.44
CA SER A 151 3.30 0.39 9.24
C SER A 151 3.88 -0.10 10.56
N GLY A 152 4.11 -1.40 10.61
CA GLY A 152 4.74 -2.10 11.71
C GLY A 152 5.44 -3.33 11.17
N GLU A 153 5.88 -4.20 12.06
CA GLU A 153 6.59 -5.41 11.68
C GLU A 153 6.47 -6.49 12.74
N ILE A 154 6.49 -7.72 12.25
CA ILE A 154 6.64 -8.91 13.06
C ILE A 154 7.93 -9.57 12.66
N MET A 155 8.76 -9.83 13.66
CA MET A 155 9.92 -10.68 13.52
C MET A 155 9.65 -12.02 14.17
N ALA A 156 10.08 -13.09 13.52
CA ALA A 156 9.91 -14.44 14.01
C ALA A 156 11.27 -15.14 14.02
N PHE A 157 11.63 -15.67 15.18
CA PHE A 157 12.70 -16.65 15.33
C PHE A 157 12.04 -18.03 15.35
N ILE A 158 12.39 -18.88 14.40
CA ILE A 158 11.78 -20.20 14.19
C ILE A 158 12.87 -21.25 14.40
N GLY A 159 12.77 -22.02 15.47
CA GLY A 159 13.61 -23.19 15.71
C GLY A 159 12.85 -24.49 15.51
N PRO A 160 13.48 -25.65 15.81
CA PRO A 160 12.85 -26.96 15.64
C PRO A 160 11.60 -27.18 16.52
N ASP A 161 11.61 -26.64 17.74
CA ASP A 161 10.59 -26.83 18.76
C ASP A 161 10.15 -25.51 19.43
N PHE A 162 10.39 -24.37 18.77
CA PHE A 162 9.93 -23.08 19.27
C PHE A 162 9.70 -22.05 18.16
N ILE A 163 8.86 -21.07 18.47
CA ILE A 163 8.76 -19.81 17.75
C ILE A 163 8.69 -18.64 18.73
N VAL A 164 9.58 -17.67 18.55
CA VAL A 164 9.55 -16.40 19.27
C VAL A 164 9.14 -15.31 18.30
N THR A 165 8.01 -14.67 18.56
CA THR A 165 7.48 -13.57 17.73
C THR A 165 7.67 -12.24 18.44
N VAL A 166 8.31 -11.28 17.79
CA VAL A 166 8.51 -9.91 18.27
C VAL A 166 7.69 -8.98 17.41
N ARG A 167 6.75 -8.26 18.02
CA ARG A 167 5.93 -7.27 17.35
C ARG A 167 6.43 -5.86 17.65
N HIS A 168 6.52 -5.05 16.60
CA HIS A 168 6.65 -3.60 16.67
C HIS A 168 5.45 -2.93 16.00
N GLY A 169 4.85 -1.94 16.66
CA GLY A 169 3.62 -1.27 16.24
C GLY A 169 2.34 -1.80 16.90
N GLU A 170 1.29 -0.98 16.87
CA GLU A 170 0.07 -1.19 17.67
C GLU A 170 -1.08 -1.84 16.89
N HIS A 171 -1.10 -1.73 15.56
CA HIS A 171 -2.23 -2.09 14.71
C HIS A 171 -2.40 -3.59 14.44
N PHE A 172 -1.31 -4.36 14.44
CA PHE A 172 -1.34 -5.77 14.08
C PHE A 172 -1.32 -6.66 15.32
N SER A 173 -2.45 -7.25 15.71
CA SER A 173 -2.51 -8.14 16.88
C SER A 173 -2.26 -9.60 16.50
N LEU A 174 -1.35 -10.28 17.22
CA LEU A 174 -1.18 -11.73 17.09
C LEU A 174 -2.25 -12.55 17.82
N ARG A 175 -3.06 -11.93 18.69
CA ARG A 175 -4.07 -12.65 19.49
C ARG A 175 -5.15 -13.33 18.63
N PRO A 176 -5.74 -12.67 17.60
CA PRO A 176 -6.68 -13.33 16.70
C PRO A 176 -6.05 -14.49 15.92
N ILE A 177 -4.80 -14.34 15.48
CA ILE A 177 -4.05 -15.39 14.78
C ILE A 177 -3.88 -16.60 15.68
N ARG A 178 -3.42 -16.37 16.93
CA ARG A 178 -3.27 -17.43 17.92
C ARG A 178 -4.58 -18.17 18.20
N ARG A 179 -5.68 -17.43 18.39
CA ARG A 179 -7.01 -18.04 18.59
C ARG A 179 -7.49 -18.84 17.40
N ALA A 180 -7.23 -18.37 16.17
CA ALA A 180 -7.60 -19.08 14.96
C ALA A 180 -6.81 -20.39 14.83
N LEU A 181 -5.51 -20.36 15.10
CA LEU A 181 -4.68 -21.57 15.14
C LEU A 181 -5.09 -22.53 16.26
N GLU A 182 -5.41 -22.03 17.46
CA GLU A 182 -5.91 -22.87 18.55
C GLU A 182 -7.27 -23.54 18.24
N ALA A 183 -8.03 -22.98 17.29
CA ALA A 183 -9.25 -23.60 16.77
C ALA A 183 -9.00 -24.59 15.63
N ASP A 184 -7.80 -24.59 15.04
CA ASP A 184 -7.37 -25.48 13.96
C ASP A 184 -6.20 -26.35 14.42
N ALA A 185 -6.52 -27.44 15.12
CA ALA A 185 -5.53 -28.34 15.70
C ALA A 185 -4.62 -29.01 14.65
N GLU A 186 -5.09 -29.17 13.40
CA GLU A 186 -4.30 -29.77 12.32
C GLU A 186 -3.20 -28.83 11.85
N LEU A 187 -3.54 -27.56 11.60
CA LEU A 187 -2.55 -26.54 11.23
C LEU A 187 -1.60 -26.22 12.40
N LEU A 188 -2.12 -26.17 13.63
CA LEU A 188 -1.29 -25.94 14.81
C LEU A 188 -0.34 -27.11 15.12
N ALA A 189 -0.69 -28.34 14.73
CA ALA A 189 0.20 -29.50 14.83
C ALA A 189 1.39 -29.45 13.86
N GLN A 190 1.33 -28.61 12.82
CA GLN A 190 2.46 -28.33 11.92
C GLN A 190 3.57 -27.51 12.59
N GLY A 191 3.36 -27.07 13.83
CA GLY A 191 4.39 -26.50 14.68
C GLY A 191 4.75 -25.05 14.34
N PRO A 192 6.02 -24.64 14.57
CA PRO A 192 6.49 -23.27 14.34
C PRO A 192 6.22 -22.73 12.93
N ALA A 193 6.32 -23.59 11.91
CA ALA A 193 6.05 -23.23 10.52
C ALA A 193 4.58 -22.83 10.29
N GLY A 194 3.63 -23.50 10.95
CA GLY A 194 2.20 -23.16 10.89
C GLY A 194 1.92 -21.76 11.45
N VAL A 195 2.62 -21.35 12.50
CA VAL A 195 2.51 -20.01 13.08
C VAL A 195 3.07 -18.95 12.13
N LEU A 196 4.26 -19.18 11.56
CA LEU A 196 4.85 -18.26 10.59
C LEU A 196 3.95 -18.09 9.36
N HIS A 197 3.42 -19.19 8.83
CA HIS A 197 2.45 -19.18 7.73
C HIS A 197 1.24 -18.31 8.08
N ALA A 198 0.60 -18.52 9.24
CA ALA A 198 -0.59 -17.77 9.63
C ALA A 198 -0.33 -16.26 9.81
N ILE A 199 0.90 -15.88 10.20
CA ILE A 199 1.33 -14.48 10.25
C ILE A 199 1.48 -13.91 8.84
N ALA A 200 2.16 -14.63 7.94
CA ALA A 200 2.39 -14.19 6.57
C ALA A 200 1.06 -14.10 5.79
N ASP A 201 0.23 -15.14 5.85
CA ASP A 201 -1.11 -15.19 5.24
C ASP A 201 -1.97 -13.99 5.69
N ARG A 202 -2.02 -13.73 7.00
CA ARG A 202 -2.76 -12.57 7.52
C ARG A 202 -2.20 -11.23 7.03
N ALA A 203 -0.87 -11.09 6.95
CA ALA A 203 -0.26 -9.86 6.43
C ALA A 203 -0.59 -9.66 4.95
N VAL A 204 -0.61 -10.74 4.15
CA VAL A 204 -0.96 -10.70 2.73
C VAL A 204 -2.44 -10.38 2.51
N ASP A 205 -3.34 -10.91 3.33
CA ASP A 205 -4.76 -10.52 3.34
C ASP A 205 -4.94 -9.02 3.60
N ASP A 206 -4.17 -8.47 4.54
CA ASP A 206 -4.19 -7.03 4.83
C ASP A 206 -3.63 -6.23 3.63
N TYR A 207 -2.59 -6.73 2.94
CA TYR A 207 -2.06 -6.10 1.72
C TYR A 207 -3.07 -6.09 0.56
N LEU A 208 -3.78 -7.20 0.33
CA LEU A 208 -4.85 -7.27 -0.68
C LEU A 208 -5.94 -6.25 -0.38
N SER A 209 -6.37 -6.17 0.88
CA SER A 209 -7.39 -5.20 1.31
C SER A 209 -6.95 -3.75 1.10
N ILE A 210 -5.66 -3.45 1.31
CA ILE A 210 -5.10 -2.11 1.05
C ILE A 210 -5.01 -1.85 -0.47
N ALA A 211 -4.58 -2.83 -1.26
CA ALA A 211 -4.49 -2.69 -2.72
C ALA A 211 -5.86 -2.38 -3.35
N ASP A 212 -6.91 -3.07 -2.90
CA ASP A 212 -8.28 -2.81 -3.33
C ASP A 212 -8.73 -1.38 -2.96
N ALA A 213 -8.46 -0.93 -1.73
CA ALA A 213 -8.81 0.42 -1.30
C ALA A 213 -8.04 1.52 -2.07
N LEU A 214 -6.76 1.29 -2.37
CA LEU A 214 -5.94 2.19 -3.18
C LEU A 214 -6.45 2.27 -4.62
N GLN A 215 -6.92 1.15 -5.19
CA GLN A 215 -7.53 1.14 -6.51
C GLN A 215 -8.82 1.98 -6.53
N GLU A 216 -9.70 1.81 -5.54
CA GLU A 216 -10.93 2.62 -5.44
C GLU A 216 -10.60 4.12 -5.34
N ALA A 217 -9.63 4.49 -4.50
CA ALA A 217 -9.21 5.89 -4.37
C ALA A 217 -8.54 6.45 -5.64
N LEU A 218 -7.81 5.60 -6.38
CA LEU A 218 -7.23 5.95 -7.67
C LEU A 218 -8.31 6.24 -8.73
N ASP A 219 -9.34 5.40 -8.81
CA ASP A 219 -10.46 5.57 -9.75
C ASP A 219 -11.23 6.89 -9.47
N GLU A 220 -11.36 7.26 -8.19
CA GLU A 220 -11.93 8.55 -7.79
C GLU A 220 -11.07 9.75 -8.25
N VAL A 221 -9.75 9.66 -8.05
CA VAL A 221 -8.81 10.69 -8.49
C VAL A 221 -8.78 10.81 -10.01
N GLU A 222 -8.81 9.69 -10.73
CA GLU A 222 -8.92 9.69 -12.19
C GLU A 222 -10.18 10.45 -12.63
N SER A 223 -11.33 10.08 -12.08
CA SER A 223 -12.62 10.70 -12.41
C SER A 223 -12.63 12.21 -12.13
N SER A 224 -11.99 12.64 -11.03
CA SER A 224 -11.88 14.05 -10.65
C SER A 224 -10.96 14.83 -11.58
N VAL A 225 -9.78 14.29 -11.92
CA VAL A 225 -8.82 14.94 -12.83
C VAL A 225 -9.38 15.15 -14.23
N PHE A 226 -10.21 14.21 -14.72
CA PHE A 226 -10.85 14.32 -16.03
C PHE A 226 -12.22 15.03 -15.99
N ALA A 227 -12.67 15.51 -14.83
CA ALA A 227 -13.89 16.27 -14.72
C ALA A 227 -13.76 17.63 -15.43
N PRO A 228 -14.88 18.21 -15.94
CA PRO A 228 -14.85 19.52 -16.60
C PRO A 228 -14.47 20.68 -15.66
N GLU A 229 -14.64 20.49 -14.36
CA GLU A 229 -14.38 21.48 -13.32
C GLU A 229 -12.94 21.32 -12.79
N ARG A 230 -12.24 22.44 -12.60
CA ARG A 230 -10.85 22.41 -12.11
C ARG A 230 -10.82 21.97 -10.63
N SER A 231 -10.30 20.79 -10.36
CA SER A 231 -9.94 20.30 -9.03
C SER A 231 -8.45 20.47 -8.75
N ASN A 232 -8.08 20.67 -7.48
CA ASN A 232 -6.68 20.64 -7.03
C ASN A 232 -6.37 19.25 -6.46
N ASP A 233 -6.26 18.25 -7.33
CA ASP A 233 -6.07 16.85 -6.93
C ASP A 233 -4.60 16.47 -6.73
N VAL A 234 -3.67 17.41 -6.95
CA VAL A 234 -2.23 17.17 -6.86
C VAL A 234 -1.85 16.60 -5.50
N GLU A 235 -2.41 17.14 -4.41
CA GLU A 235 -2.14 16.64 -3.06
C GLU A 235 -2.61 15.19 -2.87
N ARG A 236 -3.81 14.86 -3.36
CA ARG A 236 -4.38 13.50 -3.28
C ARG A 236 -3.58 12.51 -4.11
N ILE A 237 -3.15 12.90 -5.33
CA ILE A 237 -2.25 12.10 -6.18
C ILE A 237 -0.93 11.79 -5.44
N TYR A 238 -0.32 12.77 -4.78
CA TYR A 238 0.91 12.54 -4.01
C TYR A 238 0.70 11.69 -2.76
N GLN A 239 -0.44 11.81 -2.08
CA GLN A 239 -0.80 10.96 -0.94
C GLN A 239 -0.93 9.50 -1.38
N LEU A 240 -1.71 9.22 -2.43
CA LEU A 240 -1.83 7.88 -3.01
C LEU A 240 -0.48 7.31 -3.45
N LYS A 241 0.38 8.14 -4.06
CA LYS A 241 1.74 7.71 -4.46
C LYS A 241 2.55 7.25 -3.24
N ARG A 242 2.46 7.97 -2.12
CA ARG A 242 3.17 7.62 -0.89
C ARG A 242 2.64 6.31 -0.30
N GLU A 243 1.33 6.14 -0.21
CA GLU A 243 0.71 4.91 0.30
C GLU A 243 1.06 3.70 -0.55
N LEU A 244 1.02 3.85 -1.88
CA LEU A 244 1.40 2.80 -2.82
C LEU A 244 2.86 2.40 -2.69
N ILE A 245 3.76 3.37 -2.46
CA ILE A 245 5.19 3.10 -2.20
C ILE A 245 5.37 2.33 -0.89
N GLU A 246 4.63 2.65 0.16
CA GLU A 246 4.67 1.92 1.42
C GLU A 246 4.17 0.47 1.25
N LEU A 247 3.07 0.26 0.53
CA LEU A 247 2.60 -1.08 0.17
C LEU A 247 3.65 -1.85 -0.65
N LYS A 248 4.24 -1.21 -1.67
CA LYS A 248 5.30 -1.81 -2.49
C LYS A 248 6.52 -2.23 -1.66
N ARG A 249 6.91 -1.43 -0.67
CA ARG A 249 8.03 -1.72 0.25
C ARG A 249 7.78 -2.90 1.18
N ALA A 250 6.51 -3.21 1.46
CA ALA A 250 6.12 -4.37 2.26
C ALA A 250 5.98 -5.64 1.41
N VAL A 251 5.40 -5.52 0.22
CA VAL A 251 5.05 -6.65 -0.65
C VAL A 251 6.26 -7.19 -1.42
N ALA A 252 6.95 -6.32 -2.17
CA ALA A 252 7.96 -6.78 -3.13
C ALA A 252 9.14 -7.54 -2.46
N PRO A 253 9.68 -7.09 -1.31
CA PRO A 253 10.77 -7.82 -0.65
C PRO A 253 10.33 -9.13 0.01
N LEU A 254 9.04 -9.34 0.28
CA LEU A 254 8.54 -10.54 0.98
C LEU A 254 8.39 -11.75 0.03
N ILE A 255 8.31 -11.53 -1.28
CA ILE A 255 8.18 -12.61 -2.28
C ILE A 255 9.36 -13.59 -2.20
N GLN A 256 10.60 -13.08 -2.23
CA GLN A 256 11.78 -13.95 -2.23
C GLN A 256 11.89 -14.78 -0.94
N PRO A 257 11.69 -14.24 0.28
CA PRO A 257 11.53 -15.01 1.51
C PRO A 257 10.52 -16.15 1.43
N MET A 258 9.31 -15.90 0.89
CA MET A 258 8.27 -16.93 0.78
C MET A 258 8.59 -17.99 -0.27
N ARG A 259 9.37 -17.64 -1.31
CA ARG A 259 9.89 -18.61 -2.27
C ARG A 259 11.03 -19.45 -1.67
N ASP A 260 12.00 -18.78 -1.03
CA ASP A 260 13.18 -19.42 -0.43
C ASP A 260 12.77 -20.42 0.66
N ILE A 261 11.70 -20.16 1.41
CA ILE A 261 11.23 -21.08 2.46
C ILE A 261 10.81 -22.44 1.89
N VAL A 262 10.26 -22.45 0.69
CA VAL A 262 9.82 -23.66 -0.02
C VAL A 262 10.98 -24.28 -0.79
N GLU A 263 11.72 -23.50 -1.58
CA GLU A 263 12.80 -24.02 -2.45
C GLU A 263 13.98 -24.60 -1.68
N ARG A 264 14.23 -24.10 -0.46
CA ARG A 264 15.34 -24.55 0.39
C ARG A 264 14.89 -25.55 1.46
N GLU A 265 13.65 -26.06 1.37
CA GLU A 265 13.09 -27.05 2.30
C GLU A 265 13.26 -26.60 3.77
N LEU A 266 13.00 -25.32 4.05
CA LEU A 266 13.21 -24.73 5.38
C LEU A 266 12.04 -25.00 6.33
N VAL A 267 10.96 -25.58 5.82
CA VAL A 267 9.75 -25.96 6.55
C VAL A 267 9.36 -27.40 6.22
N PRO A 268 8.53 -28.05 7.05
CA PRO A 268 7.97 -29.37 6.72
C PRO A 268 7.27 -29.38 5.36
N GLU A 269 7.34 -30.49 4.64
CA GLU A 269 6.79 -30.59 3.28
C GLU A 269 5.27 -30.39 3.25
N GLU A 270 4.58 -30.74 4.34
CA GLU A 270 3.15 -30.48 4.52
C GLU A 270 2.82 -28.97 4.50
N MET A 271 3.79 -28.12 4.86
CA MET A 271 3.65 -26.66 4.87
C MET A 271 4.03 -26.01 3.53
N SER A 272 4.72 -26.73 2.63
CA SER A 272 5.17 -26.21 1.33
C SER A 272 4.01 -25.67 0.48
N GLU A 273 2.85 -26.36 0.46
CA GLU A 273 1.68 -25.91 -0.29
C GLU A 273 1.08 -24.60 0.25
N TYR A 274 1.10 -24.42 1.57
CA TYR A 274 0.59 -23.22 2.23
C TYR A 274 1.46 -22.00 1.92
N PHE A 275 2.78 -22.12 2.03
CA PHE A 275 3.70 -21.03 1.68
C PHE A 275 3.69 -20.68 0.19
N ARG A 276 3.49 -21.66 -0.70
CA ARG A 276 3.27 -21.39 -2.14
C ARG A 276 2.02 -20.55 -2.39
N ASP A 277 0.93 -20.80 -1.66
CA ASP A 277 -0.28 -19.98 -1.79
C ASP A 277 -0.04 -18.53 -1.33
N VAL A 278 0.73 -18.34 -0.25
CA VAL A 278 1.15 -17.01 0.21
C VAL A 278 2.03 -16.32 -0.83
N GLU A 279 2.98 -17.02 -1.46
CA GLU A 279 3.80 -16.48 -2.57
C GLU A 279 2.93 -16.08 -3.78
N ASP A 280 1.98 -16.94 -4.18
CA ASP A 280 1.04 -16.66 -5.27
C ASP A 280 0.24 -15.39 -5.00
N HIS A 281 -0.29 -15.24 -3.78
CA HIS A 281 -1.05 -14.06 -3.38
C HIS A 281 -0.18 -12.81 -3.32
N LEU A 282 1.05 -12.89 -2.79
CA LEU A 282 2.00 -11.77 -2.82
C LEU A 282 2.33 -11.32 -4.24
N THR A 283 2.49 -12.27 -5.16
CA THR A 283 2.77 -11.96 -6.57
C THR A 283 1.60 -11.20 -7.19
N ARG A 284 0.36 -11.61 -6.92
CA ARG A 284 -0.83 -10.88 -7.37
C ARG A 284 -0.91 -9.46 -6.81
N VAL A 285 -0.64 -9.29 -5.51
CA VAL A 285 -0.60 -7.95 -4.89
C VAL A 285 0.47 -7.10 -5.55
N LYS A 286 1.66 -7.65 -5.83
CA LYS A 286 2.73 -6.93 -6.51
C LYS A 286 2.30 -6.43 -7.89
N GLU A 287 1.69 -7.31 -8.70
CA GLU A 287 1.19 -6.95 -10.03
C GLU A 287 0.14 -5.83 -9.96
N HIS A 288 -0.78 -5.91 -8.98
CA HIS A 288 -1.78 -4.87 -8.76
C HIS A 288 -1.16 -3.53 -8.35
N VAL A 289 -0.19 -3.55 -7.44
CA VAL A 289 0.57 -2.37 -7.02
C VAL A 289 1.31 -1.73 -8.21
N GLU A 290 1.93 -2.54 -9.08
CA GLU A 290 2.61 -2.06 -10.28
C GLU A 290 1.62 -1.41 -11.26
N ALA A 291 0.45 -2.02 -11.48
CA ALA A 291 -0.60 -1.44 -12.33
C ALA A 291 -1.12 -0.10 -11.78
N CYS A 292 -1.37 0.00 -10.47
CA CYS A 292 -1.75 1.26 -9.82
C CYS A 292 -0.68 2.34 -10.00
N ASP A 293 0.60 1.97 -9.90
CA ASP A 293 1.73 2.90 -10.01
C ASP A 293 1.83 3.52 -11.40
N GLU A 294 1.61 2.69 -12.44
CA GLU A 294 1.58 3.10 -13.83
C GLU A 294 0.37 4.01 -14.13
N LEU A 295 -0.82 3.64 -13.66
CA LEU A 295 -2.03 4.44 -13.83
C LEU A 295 -1.92 5.80 -13.13
N LEU A 296 -1.47 5.83 -11.87
CA LEU A 296 -1.28 7.07 -11.12
C LEU A 296 -0.26 7.99 -11.80
N THR A 297 0.82 7.43 -12.34
CA THR A 297 1.81 8.18 -13.13
C THR A 297 1.19 8.75 -14.40
N SER A 298 0.35 7.98 -15.09
CA SER A 298 -0.37 8.40 -16.29
C SER A 298 -1.35 9.54 -16.01
N ILE A 299 -2.10 9.46 -14.89
CA ILE A 299 -3.03 10.49 -14.44
C ILE A 299 -2.30 11.80 -14.14
N LEU A 300 -1.18 11.74 -13.41
CA LEU A 300 -0.38 12.92 -13.11
C LEU A 300 0.14 13.60 -14.39
N GLN A 301 0.60 12.82 -15.37
CA GLN A 301 1.04 13.34 -16.66
C GLN A 301 -0.11 13.97 -17.45
N ALA A 302 -1.28 13.34 -17.48
CA ALA A 302 -2.47 13.88 -18.13
C ALA A 302 -2.93 15.20 -17.49
N HIS A 303 -2.94 15.27 -16.16
CA HIS A 303 -3.27 16.49 -15.41
C HIS A 303 -2.32 17.64 -15.78
N LEU A 304 -1.00 17.40 -15.77
CA LEU A 304 -0.01 18.41 -16.17
C LEU A 304 -0.18 18.87 -17.63
N ALA A 305 -0.50 17.95 -18.53
CA ALA A 305 -0.76 18.28 -19.94
C ALA A 305 -2.02 19.17 -20.09
N GLN A 306 -3.09 18.87 -19.35
CA GLN A 306 -4.31 19.69 -19.34
C GLN A 306 -4.05 21.10 -18.78
N VAL A 307 -3.31 21.22 -17.68
CA VAL A 307 -2.92 22.52 -17.09
C VAL A 307 -2.12 23.35 -18.11
N THR A 308 -1.13 22.74 -18.76
CA THR A 308 -0.29 23.39 -19.78
C THR A 308 -1.12 23.81 -21.02
N ALA A 309 -2.07 22.99 -21.44
CA ALA A 309 -2.96 23.30 -22.56
C ALA A 309 -3.89 24.49 -22.24
N ALA A 310 -4.40 24.56 -21.01
CA ALA A 310 -5.21 25.66 -20.55
C ALA A 310 -4.41 26.98 -20.49
N GLU A 311 -3.19 26.95 -19.95
CA GLU A 311 -2.29 28.11 -19.94
C GLU A 311 -1.98 28.62 -21.36
N SER A 312 -1.73 27.69 -22.29
CA SER A 312 -1.51 28.02 -23.70
C SER A 312 -2.75 28.67 -24.34
N GLN A 313 -3.95 28.24 -23.97
CA GLN A 313 -5.20 28.84 -24.46
C GLN A 313 -5.39 30.26 -23.91
N ASP A 314 -5.08 30.48 -22.63
CA ASP A 314 -5.19 31.79 -22.00
C ASP A 314 -4.16 32.78 -22.57
N GLN A 315 -2.92 32.34 -22.84
CA GLN A 315 -1.92 33.15 -23.54
C GLN A 315 -2.36 33.54 -24.96
N ARG A 316 -2.97 32.60 -25.72
CA ARG A 316 -3.50 32.89 -27.05
C ARG A 316 -4.63 33.92 -27.00
N ARG A 317 -5.53 33.83 -26.01
CA ARG A 317 -6.61 34.81 -25.79
C ARG A 317 -6.05 36.20 -25.52
N MET A 318 -5.09 36.34 -24.61
CA MET A 318 -4.46 37.64 -24.33
C MET A 318 -3.75 38.21 -25.56
N THR A 319 -3.02 37.37 -26.30
CA THR A 319 -2.31 37.78 -27.52
C THR A 319 -3.27 38.22 -28.63
N ALA A 320 -4.42 37.55 -28.76
CA ALA A 320 -5.46 37.93 -29.71
C ALA A 320 -6.04 39.33 -29.40
N TRP A 321 -6.31 39.62 -28.11
CA TRP A 321 -6.73 40.95 -27.67
C TRP A 321 -5.67 42.02 -27.89
N VAL A 322 -4.41 41.75 -27.54
CA VAL A 322 -3.29 42.67 -27.78
C VAL A 322 -3.14 42.97 -29.27
N GLY A 323 -3.22 41.96 -30.13
CA GLY A 323 -3.19 42.15 -31.58
C GLY A 323 -4.34 43.01 -32.10
N LEU A 324 -5.55 42.84 -31.55
CA LEU A 324 -6.72 43.62 -31.92
C LEU A 324 -6.58 45.11 -31.54
N PHE A 325 -5.93 45.42 -30.42
CA PHE A 325 -5.64 46.80 -30.01
C PHE A 325 -4.41 47.41 -30.69
N ALA A 326 -3.39 46.60 -31.00
CA ALA A 326 -2.14 47.07 -31.59
C ALA A 326 -2.33 47.68 -32.98
N VAL A 327 -3.21 47.09 -33.81
CA VAL A 327 -3.42 47.55 -35.20
C VAL A 327 -4.03 48.96 -35.27
N PRO A 328 -5.17 49.26 -34.61
CA PRO A 328 -5.70 50.63 -34.54
C PRO A 328 -4.70 51.60 -33.91
N THR A 329 -3.99 51.18 -32.85
CA THR A 329 -3.02 52.03 -32.15
C THR A 329 -1.84 52.41 -33.04
N ALA A 330 -1.31 51.47 -33.83
CA ALA A 330 -0.24 51.74 -34.77
C ALA A 330 -0.69 52.70 -35.87
N ILE A 331 -1.88 52.49 -36.43
CA ILE A 331 -2.44 53.37 -37.47
C ILE A 331 -2.70 54.77 -36.90
N ALA A 332 -3.29 54.87 -35.70
CA ALA A 332 -3.49 56.14 -35.01
C ALA A 332 -2.16 56.83 -34.69
N GLY A 333 -1.13 56.06 -34.31
CA GLY A 333 0.22 56.56 -34.06
C GLY A 333 0.85 57.17 -35.31
N ILE A 334 0.76 56.50 -36.47
CA ILE A 334 1.27 57.00 -37.76
C ILE A 334 0.56 58.30 -38.15
N TYR A 335 -0.77 58.34 -38.06
CA TYR A 335 -1.56 59.55 -38.36
C TYR A 335 -1.43 60.65 -37.30
N GLY A 336 -0.93 60.34 -36.11
CA GLY A 336 -0.58 61.29 -35.07
C GLY A 336 0.79 61.95 -35.28
N MET A 337 1.59 61.49 -36.25
CA MET A 337 2.89 62.08 -36.57
C MET A 337 2.71 63.38 -37.37
N ASN A 338 3.41 64.43 -36.98
CA ASN A 338 3.31 65.75 -37.62
C ASN A 338 4.22 65.84 -38.87
N PHE A 339 3.81 65.22 -39.97
CA PHE A 339 4.51 65.30 -41.26
C PHE A 339 3.76 66.18 -42.28
N ASP A 340 4.48 67.02 -43.00
CA ASP A 340 3.92 67.93 -44.01
C ASP A 340 3.50 67.24 -45.33
N HIS A 341 4.11 66.09 -45.67
CA HIS A 341 3.90 65.38 -46.94
C HIS A 341 3.22 64.02 -46.74
N MET A 342 1.95 64.03 -46.34
CA MET A 342 1.08 62.86 -46.32
C MET A 342 -0.06 63.05 -47.34
N PRO A 343 0.03 62.47 -48.55
CA PRO A 343 -0.95 62.70 -49.62
C PRO A 343 -2.39 62.30 -49.23
N GLU A 344 -2.56 61.40 -48.26
CA GLU A 344 -3.84 60.93 -47.74
C GLU A 344 -4.61 61.98 -46.93
N LEU A 345 -3.92 62.92 -46.28
CA LEU A 345 -4.52 63.96 -45.43
C LEU A 345 -5.26 65.04 -46.25
N ASN A 346 -4.79 65.32 -47.46
CA ASN A 346 -5.42 66.28 -48.37
C ASN A 346 -6.58 65.69 -49.18
N PHE A 347 -6.83 64.39 -49.06
CA PHE A 347 -7.92 63.70 -49.75
C PHE A 347 -9.23 63.79 -48.95
N ARG A 348 -10.31 64.29 -49.58
CA ARG A 348 -11.62 64.53 -48.94
C ARG A 348 -12.22 63.31 -48.24
N TYR A 349 -11.87 62.10 -48.68
CA TYR A 349 -12.34 60.84 -48.09
C TYR A 349 -11.25 60.05 -47.35
N GLY A 350 -10.06 60.63 -47.11
CA GLY A 350 -8.93 59.94 -46.48
C GLY A 350 -9.26 59.44 -45.07
N TYR A 351 -9.80 60.31 -44.21
CA TYR A 351 -10.18 59.94 -42.85
C TYR A 351 -11.27 58.83 -42.79
N PRO A 352 -12.43 58.95 -43.49
CA PRO A 352 -13.42 57.88 -43.54
C PRO A 352 -12.86 56.55 -44.09
N LEU A 353 -12.00 56.60 -45.11
CA LEU A 353 -11.40 55.39 -45.71
C LEU A 353 -10.45 54.69 -44.74
N THR A 354 -9.64 55.44 -43.99
CA THR A 354 -8.74 54.89 -42.97
C THR A 354 -9.51 54.27 -41.82
N VAL A 355 -10.57 54.91 -41.33
CA VAL A 355 -11.46 54.33 -40.30
C VAL A 355 -12.10 53.03 -40.82
N LEU A 356 -12.59 53.03 -42.06
CA LEU A 356 -13.13 51.82 -42.70
C LEU A 356 -12.08 50.71 -42.80
N ALA A 357 -10.83 51.04 -43.16
CA ALA A 357 -9.74 50.09 -43.23
C ALA A 357 -9.37 49.50 -41.86
N ILE A 358 -9.30 50.34 -40.81
CA ILE A 358 -9.07 49.89 -39.42
C ILE A 358 -10.17 48.91 -39.01
N VAL A 359 -11.44 49.29 -39.20
CA VAL A 359 -12.59 48.43 -38.86
C VAL A 359 -12.53 47.14 -39.66
N GLY A 360 -12.24 47.20 -40.97
CA GLY A 360 -12.11 46.04 -41.84
C GLY A 360 -11.03 45.06 -41.36
N VAL A 361 -9.84 45.56 -41.02
CA VAL A 361 -8.74 44.72 -40.49
C VAL A 361 -9.09 44.14 -39.13
N CYS A 362 -9.69 44.93 -38.23
CA CYS A 362 -10.11 44.45 -36.90
C CYS A 362 -11.19 43.37 -37.01
N VAL A 363 -12.19 43.57 -37.87
CA VAL A 363 -13.25 42.57 -38.13
C VAL A 363 -12.65 41.32 -38.76
N PHE A 364 -11.71 41.46 -39.71
CA PHE A 364 -11.02 40.32 -40.32
C PHE A 364 -10.21 39.53 -39.29
N MET A 365 -9.44 40.21 -38.43
CA MET A 365 -8.67 39.58 -37.35
C MET A 365 -9.58 38.90 -36.34
N TRP A 366 -10.64 39.59 -35.88
CA TRP A 366 -11.63 39.03 -34.98
C TRP A 366 -12.28 37.78 -35.56
N TRP A 367 -12.70 37.82 -36.84
CA TRP A 367 -13.25 36.66 -37.53
C TRP A 367 -12.27 35.49 -37.60
N ARG A 368 -10.99 35.77 -37.92
CA ARG A 368 -9.94 34.75 -37.97
C ARG A 368 -9.63 34.16 -36.60
N PHE A 369 -9.56 34.97 -35.56
CA PHE A 369 -9.33 34.52 -34.18
C PHE A 369 -10.50 33.70 -33.65
N ARG A 370 -11.74 34.11 -33.95
CA ARG A 370 -12.95 33.36 -33.61
C ARG A 370 -13.00 32.00 -34.31
N ARG A 371 -12.65 31.96 -35.60
CA ARG A 371 -12.57 30.71 -36.36
C ARG A 371 -11.52 29.74 -35.78
N ASN A 372 -10.45 30.27 -35.21
CA ASN A 372 -9.37 29.48 -34.61
C ASN A 372 -9.62 29.13 -33.13
N GLY A 373 -10.75 29.56 -32.54
CA GLY A 373 -11.08 29.31 -31.13
C GLY A 373 -10.21 30.07 -30.13
N TRP A 374 -9.56 31.16 -30.55
CA TRP A 374 -8.75 32.00 -29.68
C TRP A 374 -9.59 33.04 -28.93
N ILE A 375 -10.80 33.32 -29.44
CA ILE A 375 -11.84 34.19 -28.88
C ILE A 375 -13.18 33.51 -29.18
#